data_AF-A0A6H5J5Q2-F1
#
_entry.id   AF-A0A6H5J5Q2-F1
#
_cell.length_a   1.000
_cell.length_b   1.000
_cell.length_c   1.000
_cell.angle_alpha   90.00
_cell.angle_beta   90.00
_cell.angle_gamma   90.00
#
_symmetry.space_group_name_H-M   'P 1'
#
loop_
_entity.id
_entity.type
_entity.pdbx_description
1 polymer ?
#
loop_
_entity_poly.entity_id
_entity_poly.type
_entity_poly.pdbx_seq_one_letter_code
_entity_poly.pdbx_strand_id
1 'polypeptide(L)'
;MSVDHPDDFEEQRHEFLRQIEPTISNWEGQPPNLLDMFEPEEIDCLLSDCVKNILEDGSWHRAFVKFVVRSDYVDVPDLDEDGKPRRLRRTTPIHHVARHKEFLDLAFVVRGLFQMYKCDVNYTDETGLTHFHVACMSGCEDIVKEFLELGQDPNVLVPETRDSPLHFALIYGRKTDRRDAAKARRRSERGQ
;
A
#
# COMPACT_ATOMS: atom_id res chain seq x y z
N MET A 1 25.15 -18.72 19.92
CA MET A 1 23.79 -18.62 19.35
C MET A 1 23.64 -17.18 18.93
N SER A 2 23.91 -16.92 17.66
CA SER A 2 23.80 -15.60 17.05
C SER A 2 22.35 -15.18 17.18
N VAL A 3 22.09 -14.07 17.87
CA VAL A 3 20.78 -13.46 17.88
C VAL A 3 20.72 -12.73 16.54
N ASP A 4 20.11 -13.35 15.53
CA ASP A 4 19.92 -12.71 14.23
C ASP A 4 19.24 -11.35 14.48
N HIS A 5 19.89 -10.27 14.07
CA HIS A 5 19.33 -8.93 14.26
C HIS A 5 18.11 -8.81 13.33
N PRO A 6 17.02 -8.13 13.75
CA PRO A 6 15.87 -7.89 12.87
C PRO A 6 16.29 -7.21 11.55
N ASP A 7 17.38 -6.42 11.58
CA ASP A 7 18.00 -5.79 10.41
C ASP A 7 18.62 -6.80 9.43
N ASP A 8 19.13 -7.95 9.90
CA ASP A 8 19.74 -8.98 9.04
C ASP A 8 18.69 -9.63 8.12
N PHE A 9 17.43 -9.74 8.57
CA PHE A 9 16.34 -10.28 7.77
C PHE A 9 15.79 -9.28 6.75
N GLU A 10 15.79 -7.99 7.08
CA GLU A 10 15.38 -6.93 6.14
C GLU A 10 16.39 -6.80 5.00
N GLU A 11 17.70 -6.83 5.31
CA GLU A 11 18.75 -6.80 4.28
C GLU A 11 18.67 -8.03 3.35
N GLN A 12 18.38 -9.22 3.88
CA GLN A 12 18.17 -10.43 3.08
C GLN A 12 16.95 -10.31 2.16
N ARG A 13 15.82 -9.77 2.63
CA ARG A 13 14.63 -9.55 1.78
C ARG A 13 14.91 -8.51 0.69
N HIS A 14 15.67 -7.47 1.00
CA HIS A 14 16.10 -6.48 0.01
C HIS A 14 17.00 -7.08 -1.07
N GLU A 15 17.97 -7.90 -0.65
CA GLU A 15 18.84 -8.66 -1.55
C GLU A 15 18.02 -9.57 -2.46
N PHE A 16 17.11 -10.34 -1.88
CA PHE A 16 16.20 -11.22 -2.62
C PHE A 16 15.39 -10.46 -3.67
N LEU A 17 14.74 -9.36 -3.29
CA LEU A 17 13.97 -8.52 -4.21
C LEU A 17 14.82 -8.04 -5.39
N ARG A 18 16.09 -7.69 -5.13
CA ARG A 18 17.02 -7.23 -6.18
C ARG A 18 17.39 -8.33 -7.16
N GLN A 19 17.56 -9.55 -6.65
CA GLN A 19 17.89 -10.71 -7.48
C GLN A 19 16.73 -11.13 -8.38
N ILE A 20 15.50 -11.03 -7.89
CA ILE A 20 14.32 -11.42 -8.69
C ILE A 20 13.85 -10.33 -9.65
N GLU A 21 14.21 -9.06 -9.43
CA GLU A 21 13.72 -7.91 -10.21
C GLU A 21 13.84 -8.11 -11.73
N PRO A 22 15.00 -8.51 -12.29
CA PRO A 22 15.14 -8.66 -13.74
C PRO A 22 14.24 -9.76 -14.30
N THR A 23 13.95 -10.77 -13.49
CA THR A 23 13.10 -11.91 -13.86
C THR A 23 11.63 -11.51 -13.86
N ILE A 24 11.16 -10.86 -12.79
CA ILE A 24 9.75 -10.46 -12.67
C ILE A 24 9.41 -9.30 -13.61
N SER A 25 10.36 -8.41 -13.92
CA SER A 25 10.16 -7.27 -14.83
C SER A 25 9.94 -7.71 -16.27
N ASN A 26 10.59 -8.81 -16.68
CA ASN A 26 10.46 -9.37 -18.03
C ASN A 26 9.50 -10.56 -18.08
N TRP A 27 8.70 -10.80 -17.03
CA TRP A 27 7.79 -11.94 -16.99
C TRP A 27 6.66 -11.79 -18.01
N GLU A 28 6.63 -12.71 -18.97
CA GLU A 28 5.60 -12.81 -19.99
C GLU A 28 4.48 -13.75 -19.53
N GLY A 29 3.22 -13.36 -19.78
CA GLY A 29 2.05 -14.15 -19.40
C GLY A 29 1.60 -13.97 -17.95
N GLN A 30 0.77 -14.90 -17.47
CA GLN A 30 0.23 -14.90 -16.11
C GLN A 30 1.33 -15.37 -15.14
N PRO A 31 1.63 -14.60 -14.06
CA PRO A 31 2.48 -15.06 -12.98
C PRO A 31 1.92 -16.32 -12.28
N PRO A 32 2.78 -17.14 -11.65
CA PRO A 32 2.31 -18.24 -10.81
C PRO A 32 1.53 -17.72 -9.60
N ASN A 33 0.71 -18.58 -9.02
CA ASN A 33 0.08 -18.30 -7.74
C ASN A 33 1.16 -18.18 -6.65
N LEU A 34 1.25 -17.01 -6.03
CA LEU A 34 2.28 -16.73 -5.03
C LEU A 34 2.12 -17.58 -3.76
N LEU A 35 0.90 -18.00 -3.44
CA LEU A 35 0.61 -18.84 -2.27
C LEU A 35 1.15 -20.28 -2.41
N ASP A 36 1.59 -20.68 -3.61
CA ASP A 36 2.27 -21.96 -3.81
C ASP A 36 3.77 -21.88 -3.42
N MET A 37 4.30 -20.67 -3.23
CA MET A 37 5.73 -20.40 -3.07
C MET A 37 6.07 -19.63 -1.79
N PHE A 38 5.14 -18.85 -1.25
CA PHE A 38 5.34 -17.96 -0.12
C PHE A 38 4.15 -18.02 0.84
N GLU A 39 4.44 -17.84 2.12
CA GLU A 39 3.40 -17.60 3.12
C GLU A 39 2.84 -16.17 2.97
N PRO A 40 1.57 -15.92 3.33
CA PRO A 40 0.95 -14.58 3.24
C PRO A 40 1.75 -13.49 3.97
N GLU A 41 2.34 -13.82 5.13
CA GLU A 41 3.18 -12.91 5.91
C GLU A 41 4.49 -12.56 5.19
N GLU A 42 5.08 -13.51 4.46
CA GLU A 42 6.29 -13.28 3.66
C GLU A 42 5.98 -12.33 2.50
N ILE A 43 4.86 -12.54 1.80
CA ILE A 43 4.39 -11.64 0.73
C ILE A 43 4.16 -10.23 1.28
N ASP A 44 3.55 -10.10 2.45
CA ASP A 44 3.31 -8.82 3.11
C ASP A 44 4.60 -8.10 3.52
N CYS A 45 5.59 -8.84 4.04
CA CYS A 45 6.90 -8.30 4.36
C CYS A 45 7.63 -7.82 3.10
N LEU A 46 7.62 -8.64 2.03
CA LEU A 46 8.23 -8.28 0.74
C LEU A 46 7.55 -7.06 0.10
N LEU A 47 6.22 -6.96 0.16
CA LEU A 47 5.47 -5.80 -0.30
C LEU A 47 5.77 -4.56 0.54
N SER A 48 5.86 -4.70 1.87
CA SER A 48 6.15 -3.59 2.78
C SER A 48 7.54 -3.03 2.52
N ASP A 49 8.53 -3.91 2.39
CA ASP A 49 9.91 -3.53 2.09
C ASP A 49 10.04 -2.96 0.67
N CYS A 50 9.35 -3.54 -0.31
CA CYS A 50 9.22 -2.93 -1.64
C CYS A 50 8.68 -1.51 -1.56
N VAL A 51 7.60 -1.31 -0.80
CA VAL A 51 7.02 0.01 -0.61
C VAL A 51 8.03 0.93 0.04
N LYS A 52 8.65 0.57 1.18
CA LYS A 52 9.67 1.40 1.85
C LYS A 52 10.81 1.78 0.91
N ASN A 53 11.31 0.85 0.12
CA ASN A 53 12.46 1.10 -0.74
C ASN A 53 12.13 1.91 -2.02
N ILE A 54 10.89 1.87 -2.52
CA ILE A 54 10.43 2.84 -3.54
C ILE A 54 10.67 4.28 -3.06
N LEU A 55 10.60 4.49 -1.74
CA LEU A 55 10.63 5.79 -1.10
C LEU A 55 12.05 6.30 -0.81
N GLU A 56 13.02 5.39 -0.68
CA GLU A 56 14.39 5.75 -0.30
C GLU A 56 15.32 5.96 -1.51
N ASP A 57 15.30 5.04 -2.49
CA ASP A 57 16.26 5.04 -3.61
C ASP A 57 15.63 5.25 -5.00
N GLY A 58 14.32 5.55 -5.05
CA GLY A 58 13.67 6.19 -6.19
C GLY A 58 13.33 5.32 -7.41
N SER A 59 13.89 4.11 -7.62
CA SER A 59 13.43 3.26 -8.73
C SER A 59 14.02 1.84 -8.78
N TRP A 60 13.21 0.83 -8.40
CA TRP A 60 13.16 -0.49 -9.06
C TRP A 60 12.02 -1.41 -8.55
N HIS A 61 11.57 -1.27 -7.30
CA HIS A 61 10.58 -2.19 -6.70
C HIS A 61 9.12 -2.10 -7.20
N ARG A 62 8.80 -1.22 -8.15
CA ARG A 62 7.45 -1.19 -8.76
C ARG A 62 7.14 -2.47 -9.52
N ALA A 63 8.17 -3.16 -10.00
CA ALA A 63 8.04 -4.42 -10.72
C ALA A 63 7.40 -5.50 -9.83
N PHE A 64 7.80 -5.58 -8.56
CA PHE A 64 7.24 -6.55 -7.62
C PHE A 64 5.77 -6.30 -7.33
N VAL A 65 5.38 -5.05 -7.00
CA VAL A 65 3.96 -4.71 -6.80
C VAL A 65 3.13 -5.07 -8.04
N LYS A 66 3.63 -4.74 -9.25
CA LYS A 66 2.96 -5.12 -10.51
C LYS A 66 2.86 -6.62 -10.69
N PHE A 67 3.90 -7.36 -10.34
CA PHE A 67 3.95 -8.81 -10.46
C PHE A 67 2.93 -9.46 -9.54
N VAL A 68 2.86 -9.03 -8.27
CA VAL A 68 1.86 -9.51 -7.30
C VAL A 68 0.45 -9.19 -7.76
N VAL A 69 0.17 -7.99 -8.25
CA VAL A 69 -1.15 -7.66 -8.84
C VAL A 69 -1.50 -8.60 -9.99
N ARG A 70 -0.56 -8.84 -10.91
CA ARG A 70 -0.76 -9.72 -12.07
C ARG A 70 -0.95 -11.18 -11.68
N SER A 71 -0.48 -11.61 -10.51
CA SER A 71 -0.66 -12.97 -10.01
C SER A 71 -2.07 -13.25 -9.47
N ASP A 72 -2.95 -12.24 -9.46
CA ASP A 72 -4.28 -12.27 -8.82
C ASP A 72 -4.21 -12.62 -7.32
N TYR A 73 -3.09 -12.29 -6.67
CA TYR A 73 -2.92 -12.46 -5.24
C TYR A 73 -3.88 -11.56 -4.46
N VAL A 74 -4.55 -12.16 -3.49
CA VAL A 74 -5.42 -11.49 -2.52
C VAL A 74 -5.01 -11.93 -1.12
N ASP A 75 -4.81 -10.96 -0.23
CA ASP A 75 -4.49 -11.14 1.18
C ASP A 75 -5.54 -12.05 1.85
N VAL A 76 -5.03 -13.00 2.62
CA VAL A 76 -5.84 -13.94 3.39
C VAL A 76 -5.93 -13.40 4.81
N PRO A 77 -7.05 -12.80 5.22
CA PRO A 77 -7.19 -12.30 6.59
C PRO A 77 -7.19 -13.46 7.57
N ASP A 78 -6.61 -13.24 8.75
CA ASP A 78 -6.74 -14.14 9.89
C ASP A 78 -8.18 -14.07 10.41
N LEU A 79 -9.01 -15.07 10.10
CA LEU A 79 -10.44 -15.12 10.44
C LEU A 79 -10.72 -16.00 11.67
N ASP A 80 -11.77 -15.66 12.42
CA ASP A 80 -12.32 -16.47 13.50
C ASP A 80 -13.31 -17.52 13.02
N GLU A 81 -13.84 -18.30 13.96
CA GLU A 81 -14.82 -19.35 13.67
C GLU A 81 -16.12 -18.79 13.06
N ASP A 82 -16.41 -17.50 13.28
CA ASP A 82 -17.55 -16.79 12.72
C ASP A 82 -17.24 -16.10 11.37
N GLY A 83 -16.01 -16.27 10.85
CA GLY A 83 -15.55 -15.66 9.61
C GLY A 83 -15.20 -14.17 9.73
N LYS A 84 -14.99 -13.65 10.95
CA LYS A 84 -14.58 -12.26 11.20
C LYS A 84 -13.07 -12.14 11.39
N PRO A 85 -12.45 -11.02 11.00
CA PRO A 85 -11.01 -10.83 11.22
C PRO A 85 -10.64 -10.84 12.71
N ARG A 86 -9.79 -11.79 13.14
CA ARG A 86 -9.22 -11.88 14.49
C ARG A 86 -8.28 -10.73 14.79
N ARG A 87 -7.53 -10.27 13.77
CA ARG A 87 -6.51 -9.22 13.89
C ARG A 87 -6.73 -8.13 12.86
N LEU A 88 -7.39 -7.05 13.29
CA LEU A 88 -7.48 -5.81 12.50
C LEU A 88 -6.26 -4.90 12.71
N ARG A 89 -5.53 -5.04 13.83
CA ARG A 89 -4.31 -4.26 14.10
C ARG A 89 -3.10 -4.88 13.41
N ARG A 90 -2.76 -4.37 12.23
CA ARG A 90 -1.65 -4.77 11.37
C ARG A 90 -1.18 -3.57 10.56
N THR A 91 0.11 -3.24 10.66
CA THR A 91 0.74 -2.30 9.73
C THR A 91 0.94 -3.03 8.40
N THR A 92 0.44 -2.45 7.30
CA THR A 92 0.41 -3.08 5.97
C THR A 92 1.18 -2.19 4.99
N PRO A 93 1.53 -2.69 3.79
CA PRO A 93 2.11 -1.90 2.71
C PRO A 93 1.31 -0.62 2.41
N ILE A 94 -0.03 -0.67 2.48
CA ILE A 94 -0.90 0.50 2.28
C ILE A 94 -0.62 1.59 3.32
N HIS A 95 -0.42 1.22 4.59
CA HIS A 95 -0.05 2.15 5.66
C HIS A 95 1.35 2.75 5.42
N HIS A 96 2.32 1.95 4.97
CA HIS A 96 3.66 2.43 4.64
C HIS A 96 3.63 3.47 3.51
N VAL A 97 2.83 3.25 2.45
CA VAL A 97 2.70 4.24 1.36
C VAL A 97 2.16 5.57 1.91
N ALA A 98 1.13 5.54 2.76
CA ALA A 98 0.48 6.74 3.31
C ALA A 98 1.39 7.65 4.16
N ARG A 99 2.40 7.07 4.80
CA ARG A 99 3.38 7.81 5.63
C ARG A 99 4.43 8.55 4.80
N HIS A 100 4.50 8.30 3.49
CA HIS A 100 5.51 8.89 2.65
C HIS A 100 5.21 10.33 2.22
N LYS A 101 6.27 11.15 2.11
CA LYS A 101 6.17 12.55 1.65
C LYS A 101 5.67 12.66 0.21
N GLU A 102 6.05 11.72 -0.64
CA GLU A 102 5.69 11.67 -2.07
C GLU A 102 4.54 10.71 -2.37
N PHE A 103 3.74 10.36 -1.34
CA PHE A 103 2.55 9.51 -1.47
C PHE A 103 1.69 9.79 -2.72
N LEU A 104 1.47 11.06 -3.05
CA LEU A 104 0.65 11.46 -4.20
C LEU A 104 1.23 11.06 -5.57
N ASP A 105 2.51 10.67 -5.67
CA ASP A 105 3.09 10.08 -6.89
C ASP A 105 2.91 8.57 -6.99
N LEU A 106 2.46 7.94 -5.91
CA LEU A 106 2.35 6.50 -5.79
C LEU A 106 0.93 6.01 -6.01
N ALA A 107 0.07 6.80 -6.67
CA ALA A 107 -1.32 6.44 -6.94
C ALA A 107 -1.47 5.06 -7.60
N PHE A 108 -0.58 4.70 -8.54
CA PHE A 108 -0.56 3.37 -9.14
C PHE A 108 -0.26 2.26 -8.10
N VAL A 109 0.71 2.48 -7.22
CA VAL A 109 1.08 1.53 -6.16
C VAL A 109 -0.07 1.38 -5.17
N VAL A 110 -0.65 2.50 -4.72
CA VAL A 110 -1.81 2.50 -3.81
C VAL A 110 -2.95 1.68 -4.40
N ARG A 111 -3.33 1.93 -5.66
CA ARG A 111 -4.38 1.18 -6.34
C ARG A 111 -4.05 -0.30 -6.47
N GLY A 112 -2.82 -0.64 -6.86
CA GLY A 112 -2.38 -2.03 -6.96
C GLY A 112 -2.41 -2.76 -5.62
N LEU A 113 -2.01 -2.09 -4.54
CA LEU A 113 -2.11 -2.66 -3.20
C LEU A 113 -3.56 -2.89 -2.80
N PHE A 114 -4.46 -1.93 -3.02
CA PHE A 114 -5.88 -2.12 -2.71
C PHE A 114 -6.53 -3.27 -3.50
N GLN A 115 -6.02 -3.66 -4.68
CA GLN A 115 -6.51 -4.85 -5.38
C GLN A 115 -6.16 -6.17 -4.65
N MET A 116 -5.11 -6.15 -3.82
CA MET A 116 -4.68 -7.30 -3.03
C MET A 116 -5.43 -7.38 -1.69
N TYR A 117 -6.13 -6.33 -1.27
CA TYR A 117 -6.81 -6.27 0.02
C TYR A 117 -8.31 -6.16 -0.17
N LYS A 118 -9.07 -6.94 0.61
CA LYS A 118 -10.53 -6.83 0.56
C LYS A 118 -11.00 -5.66 1.41
N CYS A 119 -11.87 -4.82 0.85
CA CYS A 119 -12.39 -3.63 1.52
C CYS A 119 -13.31 -3.93 2.73
N ASP A 120 -13.77 -5.17 2.89
CA ASP A 120 -14.49 -5.61 4.09
C ASP A 120 -13.56 -5.75 5.31
N VAL A 121 -12.25 -5.91 5.07
CA VAL A 121 -11.21 -5.94 6.10
C VAL A 121 -10.52 -4.57 6.19
N ASN A 122 -11.08 -3.70 7.04
CA ASN A 122 -10.54 -2.36 7.29
C ASN A 122 -9.38 -2.42 8.31
N TYR A 123 -8.22 -2.92 7.86
CA TYR A 123 -7.02 -3.00 8.69
C TYR A 123 -6.61 -1.62 9.23
N THR A 124 -6.02 -1.61 10.42
CA THR A 124 -5.50 -0.43 11.10
C THR A 124 -4.06 -0.62 11.52
N ASP A 125 -3.23 0.39 11.35
CA ASP A 125 -1.87 0.41 11.89
C ASP A 125 -1.84 0.74 13.39
N GLU A 126 -0.62 0.85 13.92
CA GLU A 126 -0.35 1.20 15.32
C GLU A 126 -0.82 2.59 15.72
N THR A 127 -0.92 3.53 14.78
CA THR A 127 -1.38 4.90 15.03
C THR A 127 -2.91 5.00 14.99
N GLY A 128 -3.59 3.94 14.54
CA GLY A 128 -5.04 3.95 14.31
C GLY A 128 -5.42 4.44 12.91
N LEU A 129 -4.46 4.62 12.00
CA LEU A 129 -4.72 4.92 10.61
C LEU A 129 -5.24 3.64 9.95
N THR A 130 -6.41 3.71 9.33
CA THR A 130 -7.05 2.56 8.68
C THR A 130 -6.91 2.60 7.17
N HIS A 131 -7.12 1.46 6.50
CA HIS A 131 -7.23 1.38 5.04
C HIS A 131 -8.24 2.38 4.47
N PHE A 132 -9.39 2.56 5.11
CA PHE A 132 -10.38 3.53 4.66
C PHE A 132 -9.86 4.98 4.73
N HIS A 133 -9.07 5.33 5.75
CA HIS A 133 -8.39 6.63 5.79
C HIS A 133 -7.45 6.82 4.61
N VAL A 134 -6.66 5.79 4.27
CA VAL A 134 -5.71 5.84 3.16
C VAL A 134 -6.42 5.92 1.80
N ALA A 135 -7.53 5.20 1.62
CA ALA A 135 -8.36 5.30 0.41
C ALA A 135 -8.85 6.74 0.19
N CYS A 136 -9.40 7.37 1.23
CA CYS A 136 -9.82 8.78 1.19
C CYS A 136 -8.64 9.73 0.97
N MET A 137 -7.50 9.50 1.64
CA MET A 137 -6.27 10.28 1.45
C MET A 137 -5.77 10.24 0.00
N SER A 138 -5.89 9.08 -0.66
CA SER A 138 -5.45 8.85 -2.04
C SER A 138 -6.39 9.42 -3.10
N GLY A 139 -7.63 9.77 -2.72
CA GLY A 139 -8.67 10.18 -3.67
C GLY A 139 -9.14 9.05 -4.59
N CYS A 140 -8.96 7.78 -4.22
CA CYS A 140 -9.47 6.65 -5.00
C CYS A 140 -10.98 6.48 -4.77
N GLU A 141 -11.78 7.27 -5.48
CA GLU A 141 -13.25 7.32 -5.31
C GLU A 141 -13.95 5.96 -5.44
N ASP A 142 -13.46 5.10 -6.32
CA ASP A 142 -13.97 3.75 -6.54
C ASP A 142 -13.78 2.87 -5.29
N ILE A 143 -12.58 2.87 -4.71
CA ILE A 143 -12.26 2.15 -3.48
C ILE A 143 -13.03 2.75 -2.29
N VAL A 144 -13.14 4.07 -2.23
CA VAL A 144 -13.94 4.78 -1.21
C VAL A 144 -15.41 4.37 -1.27
N LYS A 145 -15.99 4.28 -2.47
CA LYS A 145 -17.37 3.81 -2.67
C LYS A 145 -17.52 2.37 -2.21
N GLU A 146 -16.59 1.50 -2.54
CA GLU A 146 -16.61 0.11 -2.11
C GLU A 146 -16.61 -0.02 -0.59
N PHE A 147 -15.74 0.71 0.12
CA PHE A 147 -15.74 0.75 1.59
C PHE A 147 -17.10 1.20 2.17
N LEU A 148 -17.73 2.20 1.58
CA LEU A 148 -19.04 2.70 2.02
C LEU A 148 -20.18 1.70 1.74
N GLU A 149 -20.16 1.04 0.57
CA GLU A 149 -21.13 0.01 0.20
C GLU A 149 -21.04 -1.21 1.11
N LEU A 150 -19.84 -1.54 1.58
CA LEU A 150 -19.60 -2.59 2.58
C LEU A 150 -19.91 -2.15 4.02
N GLY A 151 -20.43 -0.93 4.21
CA GLY A 151 -20.90 -0.45 5.50
C GLY A 151 -19.80 -0.06 6.49
N GLN A 152 -18.58 0.22 6.01
CA GLN A 152 -17.53 0.74 6.90
C GLN A 152 -17.91 2.12 7.44
N ASP A 153 -17.64 2.36 8.72
CA ASP A 153 -17.94 3.63 9.37
C ASP A 153 -17.06 4.76 8.80
N PRO A 154 -17.63 5.78 8.11
CA PRO A 154 -16.89 6.92 7.57
C PRO A 154 -16.44 7.92 8.65
N ASN A 155 -16.85 7.73 9.90
CA ASN A 155 -16.51 8.58 11.04
C ASN A 155 -15.50 7.93 11.99
N VAL A 156 -14.89 6.80 11.61
CA VAL A 156 -13.74 6.26 12.34
C VAL A 156 -12.67 7.35 12.47
N LEU A 157 -12.04 7.46 13.64
CA LEU A 157 -11.08 8.52 13.92
C LEU A 157 -9.71 7.92 14.23
N VAL A 158 -8.67 8.52 13.65
CA VAL A 158 -7.31 8.30 14.13
C VAL A 158 -7.20 8.86 15.57
N PRO A 159 -6.81 8.06 16.58
CA PRO A 159 -6.76 8.49 17.98
C PRO A 159 -5.98 9.78 18.23
N GLU A 160 -4.80 9.92 17.63
CA GLU A 160 -3.89 11.05 17.90
C GLU A 160 -4.37 12.35 17.24
N THR A 161 -4.72 12.29 15.95
CA THR A 161 -5.06 13.51 15.20
C THR A 161 -6.54 13.86 15.25
N ARG A 162 -7.39 12.90 15.64
CA ARG A 162 -8.85 13.02 15.63
C ARG A 162 -9.43 13.26 14.23
N ASP A 163 -8.67 12.93 13.19
CA ASP A 163 -9.11 13.03 11.80
C ASP A 163 -9.90 11.79 11.39
N SER A 164 -10.98 12.01 10.65
CA SER A 164 -11.77 10.95 9.99
C SER A 164 -11.33 10.74 8.53
N PRO A 165 -11.73 9.65 7.86
CA PRO A 165 -11.46 9.47 6.43
C PRO A 165 -11.84 10.70 5.59
N LEU A 166 -12.97 11.35 5.88
CA LEU A 166 -13.37 12.57 5.18
C LEU A 166 -12.42 13.76 5.42
N HIS A 167 -11.88 13.92 6.63
CA HIS A 167 -10.86 14.93 6.91
C HIS A 167 -9.62 14.72 6.02
N PHE A 168 -9.16 13.47 5.88
CA PHE A 168 -8.05 13.12 4.99
C PHE A 168 -8.35 13.45 3.52
N ALA A 169 -9.54 13.12 3.00
CA ALA A 169 -9.93 13.47 1.63
C ALA A 169 -9.84 14.97 1.36
N LEU A 170 -10.33 15.81 2.27
CA LEU A 170 -10.31 17.27 2.12
C LEU A 170 -8.91 17.87 2.25
N ILE A 171 -8.07 17.32 3.13
CA ILE A 171 -6.69 17.78 3.31
C ILE A 171 -5.86 17.43 2.06
N TYR A 172 -5.98 16.20 1.55
CA TYR A 172 -5.13 15.71 0.47
C TYR A 172 -5.65 16.05 -0.93
N GLY A 173 -6.96 16.22 -1.12
CA GLY A 173 -7.50 16.81 -2.36
C GLY A 173 -6.89 18.18 -2.62
N ARG A 174 -6.88 19.07 -1.61
CA ARG A 174 -6.25 20.40 -1.72
C ARG A 174 -4.74 20.34 -1.97
N LYS A 175 -4.04 19.35 -1.41
CA LYS A 175 -2.59 19.14 -1.68
C LYS A 175 -2.37 18.72 -3.14
N THR A 176 -3.22 17.85 -3.66
CA THR A 176 -3.18 17.37 -5.05
C THR A 176 -3.42 18.51 -6.04
N ASP A 177 -4.46 19.31 -5.84
CA ASP A 177 -4.77 20.47 -6.70
C ASP A 177 -3.60 21.47 -6.77
N ARG A 178 -3.05 21.84 -5.61
CA ARG A 178 -1.91 22.77 -5.53
C ARG A 178 -0.67 22.23 -6.23
N ARG A 179 -0.45 20.93 -6.10
CA ARG A 179 0.68 20.23 -6.70
C ARG A 179 0.56 20.17 -8.22
N ASP A 180 -0.62 19.86 -8.73
CA ASP A 180 -0.87 19.79 -10.17
C ASP A 180 -0.78 21.16 -10.83
N ALA A 181 -1.31 22.20 -10.16
CA ALA A 181 -1.11 23.59 -10.59
C ALA A 181 0.39 23.97 -10.65
N ALA A 182 1.18 23.59 -9.64
CA ALA A 182 2.62 23.85 -9.63
C ALA A 182 3.38 23.09 -10.74
N LYS A 183 2.99 21.84 -11.03
CA LYS A 183 3.54 21.06 -12.16
C LYS A 183 3.20 21.69 -13.50
N ALA A 184 1.95 22.13 -13.70
CA ALA A 184 1.51 22.79 -14.92
C ALA A 184 2.30 24.08 -15.20
N ARG A 185 2.48 24.92 -14.17
CA ARG A 185 3.26 26.16 -14.27
C ARG A 185 4.73 25.90 -14.66
N ARG A 186 5.38 24.89 -14.06
CA ARG A 186 6.77 24.52 -14.39
C ARG A 186 6.93 23.94 -15.80
N ARG A 187 5.86 23.43 -16.42
CA ARG A 187 5.88 22.94 -17.81
C ARG A 187 5.72 24.09 -18.79
N SER A 188 4.87 25.08 -18.51
CA SER A 188 4.75 26.28 -19.35
C SER A 188 6.01 27.15 -19.35
N GLU A 189 6.75 27.21 -18.25
CA GLU A 189 8.01 27.96 -18.13
C GLU A 189 9.22 27.28 -18.81
N ARG A 190 9.14 25.98 -19.12
CA ARG A 190 10.20 25.22 -19.83
C ARG A 190 9.98 25.09 -21.34
N GLY A 191 8.84 25.58 -21.83
CA GLY A 191 8.46 25.58 -23.24
C GLY A 191 8.55 26.94 -23.92
N GLN A 192 9.16 27.94 -23.26
CA GLN A 192 9.53 29.26 -23.80
C GLN A 192 11.06 29.39 -23.74
#